data_AF-A0A935KG01-F1
#
_entry.id   AF-A0A935KG01-F1
#
_cell.length_a   1.000
_cell.length_b   1.000
_cell.length_c   1.000
_cell.angle_alpha   90.00
_cell.angle_beta   90.00
_cell.angle_gamma   90.00
#
_symmetry.space_group_name_H-M   'P 1'
#
loop_
_entity.id
_entity.type
_entity.pdbx_description
1 polymer ?
#
loop_
_entity_poly.entity_id
_entity_poly.type
_entity_poly.pdbx_seq_one_letter_code
_entity_poly.pdbx_strand_id
1 'polypeptide(L)'
;MMTTVGMGSKLASIDLVDLTAEDRARADRTMPSLDGKLLKLSLRPVKKLVIRVETKTADSSSTGTSEVFVAEHDGKLWIPVPAPAK
;
A
#
# COMPACT_ATOMS: atom_id res chain seq x y z
N MET A 1 3.47 3.64 5.60
CA MET A 1 3.49 4.82 4.69
C MET A 1 3.68 4.31 3.27
N MET A 2 3.05 4.93 2.27
CA MET A 2 3.25 4.52 0.87
C MET A 2 4.60 5.05 0.39
N THR A 3 5.48 4.17 -0.07
CA THR A 3 6.70 4.53 -0.77
C THR A 3 6.42 4.50 -2.27
N THR A 4 6.37 5.68 -2.88
CA THR A 4 6.19 5.82 -4.33
C THR A 4 7.52 5.58 -5.02
N VAL A 5 7.62 4.50 -5.78
CA VAL A 5 8.79 4.21 -6.60
C VAL A 5 8.68 5.03 -7.89
N GLY A 6 9.77 5.63 -8.35
CA GLY A 6 9.78 6.39 -9.61
C GLY A 6 8.93 7.67 -9.61
N MET A 7 9.00 8.48 -8.54
CA MET A 7 8.35 9.79 -8.49
C MET A 7 8.75 10.64 -9.71
N GLY A 8 7.78 11.04 -10.53
CA GLY A 8 8.01 11.78 -11.78
C GLY A 8 8.17 10.91 -13.05
N SER A 9 8.23 9.59 -12.92
CA SER A 9 8.24 8.66 -14.07
C SER A 9 6.84 8.48 -14.68
N LYS A 10 6.80 7.98 -15.91
CA LYS A 10 5.54 7.68 -16.59
C LYS A 10 4.81 6.55 -15.87
N LEU A 11 3.54 6.80 -15.55
CA LEU A 11 2.65 5.77 -15.04
C LEU A 11 2.32 4.75 -16.13
N ALA A 12 2.45 3.48 -15.79
CA ALA A 12 2.04 2.36 -16.63
C ALA A 12 0.60 1.95 -16.30
N SER A 13 0.27 1.80 -15.01
CA SER A 13 -1.08 1.45 -14.56
C SER A 13 -1.37 1.86 -13.12
N ILE A 14 -2.65 2.07 -12.81
CA ILE A 14 -3.19 2.22 -11.46
C ILE A 14 -4.35 1.26 -11.31
N ASP A 15 -4.19 0.26 -10.44
CA ASP A 15 -5.18 -0.79 -10.27
C ASP A 15 -5.62 -0.90 -8.82
N LEU A 16 -6.93 -1.04 -8.60
CA LEU A 16 -7.52 -1.42 -7.32
C LEU A 16 -7.85 -2.91 -7.37
N VAL A 17 -6.97 -3.72 -6.79
CA VAL A 17 -7.08 -5.18 -6.79
C VAL A 17 -7.69 -5.69 -5.48
N ASP A 18 -8.39 -6.81 -5.56
CA ASP A 18 -8.90 -7.48 -4.38
C ASP A 18 -7.75 -8.05 -3.52
N LEU A 19 -7.97 -8.08 -2.21
CA LEU A 19 -6.98 -8.60 -1.26
C LEU A 19 -6.91 -10.13 -1.34
N THR A 20 -5.69 -10.65 -1.48
CA THR A 20 -5.43 -12.09 -1.29
C THR A 20 -5.51 -12.47 0.19
N ALA A 21 -5.54 -13.77 0.49
CA ALA A 21 -5.47 -14.24 1.88
C ALA A 21 -4.18 -13.78 2.59
N GLU A 22 -3.06 -13.76 1.87
CA GLU A 22 -1.78 -13.24 2.37
C GLU A 22 -1.85 -11.74 2.65
N ASP A 23 -2.47 -10.96 1.77
CA ASP A 23 -2.68 -9.52 1.99
C ASP A 23 -3.48 -9.24 3.26
N ARG A 24 -4.55 -10.01 3.51
CA ARG A 24 -5.35 -9.90 4.73
C ARG A 24 -4.53 -10.25 5.97
N ALA A 25 -3.74 -11.33 5.91
CA ALA A 25 -2.85 -11.70 7.01
C ALA A 25 -1.79 -10.61 7.28
N ARG A 26 -1.23 -9.98 6.24
CA ARG A 26 -0.29 -8.86 6.38
C ARG A 26 -0.96 -7.60 6.97
N ALA A 27 -2.21 -7.33 6.57
CA ALA A 27 -2.98 -6.21 7.08
C ALA A 27 -3.39 -6.38 8.56
N ASP A 28 -3.67 -7.62 8.99
CA ASP A 28 -4.06 -7.94 10.36
C ASP A 28 -2.87 -8.08 11.31
N ARG A 29 -1.64 -8.15 10.80
CA ARG A 29 -0.43 -8.22 11.62
C ARG A 29 -0.27 -6.99 12.48
N THR A 30 -0.04 -7.24 13.76
CA THR A 30 0.39 -6.23 14.72
C THR A 30 1.90 -6.07 14.63
N MET A 31 2.37 -4.83 14.49
CA MET A 31 3.79 -4.50 14.39
C MET A 31 4.26 -3.83 15.68
N PRO A 32 5.45 -4.19 16.23
CA PRO A 32 6.02 -3.48 17.36
C PRO A 32 6.46 -2.07 16.93
N SER A 33 6.11 -1.06 17.72
CA SER A 33 6.69 0.28 17.63
C SER A 33 8.00 0.35 18.41
N LEU A 34 8.83 1.35 18.09
CA LEU A 34 10.05 1.68 18.84
C LEU A 34 9.76 1.94 20.33
N ASP A 35 8.59 2.49 20.65
CA ASP A 35 8.12 2.72 22.03
C ASP A 35 7.54 1.47 22.72
N GLY A 36 7.70 0.28 22.14
CA GLY A 36 7.15 -0.98 22.67
C GLY A 36 5.63 -1.13 22.53
N LYS A 37 4.94 -0.12 22.02
CA LYS A 37 3.50 -0.18 21.70
C LYS A 37 3.27 -1.03 20.46
N LEU A 38 2.20 -1.83 20.49
CA LEU A 38 1.72 -2.55 19.34
C LEU A 38 1.00 -1.59 18.38
N LEU A 39 1.27 -1.69 17.08
CA LEU A 39 0.63 -0.91 16.03
C LEU A 39 -0.20 -1.83 15.14
N LYS A 40 -1.40 -1.39 14.75
CA LYS A 40 -2.24 -2.04 13.76
C LYS A 40 -2.77 -0.99 12.77
N LEU A 41 -3.15 -1.42 11.58
CA LEU A 41 -3.86 -0.54 10.64
C LEU A 41 -5.14 0.01 11.28
N SER A 42 -5.32 1.32 11.19
CA SER A 42 -6.47 2.06 11.76
C SER A 42 -7.83 1.63 11.22
N LEU A 43 -7.87 1.14 9.98
CA LEU A 43 -9.06 0.60 9.33
C LEU A 43 -8.71 -0.75 8.69
N ARG A 44 -9.69 -1.65 8.61
CA ARG A 44 -9.53 -2.91 7.88
C ARG A 44 -9.45 -2.64 6.36
N PRO A 45 -8.37 -3.05 5.69
CA PRO A 45 -8.29 -2.93 4.24
C PRO A 45 -9.37 -3.76 3.55
N VAL A 46 -9.93 -3.21 2.48
CA VAL A 46 -10.88 -3.89 1.58
C VAL A 46 -10.22 -4.23 0.25
N LYS A 47 -9.29 -3.39 -0.21
CA LYS A 47 -8.59 -3.51 -1.50
C LYS A 47 -7.12 -3.15 -1.36
N LYS A 48 -6.35 -3.47 -2.39
CA LYS A 48 -4.95 -3.05 -2.53
C LYS A 48 -4.82 -2.17 -3.76
N LEU A 49 -4.24 -1.00 -3.59
CA LEU A 49 -3.87 -0.10 -4.68
C LEU A 49 -2.48 -0.51 -5.16
N VAL A 50 -2.37 -0.85 -6.44
CA VAL A 50 -1.13 -1.21 -7.12
C VAL A 50 -0.85 -0.15 -8.18
N ILE A 51 0.25 0.56 -8.02
CA ILE A 51 0.74 1.53 -8.99
C ILE A 51 1.96 0.94 -9.68
N ARG A 52 1.90 0.85 -11.00
CA ARG A 52 3.03 0.46 -11.84
C ARG A 52 3.55 1.68 -12.57
N VAL A 53 4.84 1.92 -12.46
CA VAL A 53 5.56 2.94 -13.22
C VAL A 53 6.52 2.27 -14.19
N GLU A 54 6.56 2.78 -15.41
CA GLU A 54 7.55 2.35 -16.40
C GLU A 54 8.55 3.49 -16.57
N THR A 55 9.81 3.22 -16.23
CA THR A 55 10.91 4.11 -16.52
C THR A 55 11.65 3.54 -17.72
N LYS A 56 11.52 4.21 -18.88
CA LYS A 56 12.22 3.86 -20.11
C LYS A 56 13.31 4.91 -20.36
N THR A 57 14.56 4.51 -20.26
CA THR A 57 15.72 5.30 -20.70
C THR A 57 16.28 4.70 -22.00
N ALA A 58 17.13 5.45 -22.70
CA ALA A 58 17.66 5.05 -24.02
C ALA A 58 18.36 3.67 -24.01
N ASP A 59 18.94 3.28 -22.86
CA ASP A 59 19.74 2.06 -22.70
C ASP A 59 19.08 0.98 -21.83
N SER A 60 17.95 1.26 -21.16
CA SER A 60 17.29 0.29 -20.28
C SER A 60 15.83 0.61 -19.97
N SER A 61 15.03 -0.43 -19.76
CA SER A 61 13.66 -0.33 -19.25
C SER A 61 13.58 -0.93 -17.85
N SER A 62 13.06 -0.19 -16.88
CA SER A 62 12.80 -0.66 -15.53
C SER A 62 11.35 -0.43 -15.14
N THR A 63 10.73 -1.46 -14.56
CA THR A 63 9.36 -1.36 -14.05
C THR A 63 9.41 -1.26 -12.54
N GLY A 64 8.83 -0.18 -12.01
CA GLY A 64 8.65 0.01 -10.58
C GLY A 64 7.22 -0.34 -10.18
N THR A 65 7.05 -1.09 -9.09
CA THR A 65 5.71 -1.38 -8.54
C THR A 65 5.64 -0.86 -7.10
N SER A 66 4.64 -0.03 -6.82
CA SER A 66 4.28 0.43 -5.48
C SER A 66 2.92 -0.13 -5.11
N GLU A 67 2.82 -0.76 -3.94
CA GLU A 67 1.56 -1.31 -3.43
C GLU A 67 1.20 -0.69 -2.07
N VAL A 68 -0.08 -0.40 -1.86
CA VAL A 68 -0.59 0.10 -0.59
C VAL A 68 -1.99 -0.44 -0.31
N PHE A 69 -2.29 -0.73 0.95
CA PHE A 69 -3.62 -1.14 1.37
C PHE A 69 -4.59 0.04 1.34
N VAL A 70 -5.85 -0.25 1.01
CA VAL A 70 -6.94 0.72 0.96
C VAL A 70 -8.13 0.15 1.73
N ALA A 71 -8.65 0.92 2.66
CA ALA A 71 -9.86 0.66 3.42
C ALA A 71 -11.02 1.51 2.88
N GLU A 72 -12.25 1.10 3.15
CA GLU A 72 -13.43 1.91 2.87
C GLU A 72 -14.05 2.38 4.19
N HIS A 73 -14.35 3.67 4.27
CA HIS A 73 -15.02 4.28 5.43
C HIS A 73 -15.88 5.45 4.96
N ASP A 74 -17.15 5.46 5.37
CA ASP A 74 -18.16 6.44 4.95
C ASP A 74 -18.31 6.57 3.42
N GLY A 75 -18.26 5.44 2.70
CA GLY A 75 -18.35 5.42 1.24
C GLY A 75 -17.15 6.05 0.52
N LYS A 76 -16.04 6.30 1.24
CA LYS A 76 -14.80 6.83 0.70
C LYS A 76 -13.67 5.82 0.87
N LEU A 77 -12.72 5.87 -0.06
CA LEU A 77 -11.50 5.08 0.01
C LEU A 77 -10.44 5.83 0.84
N TRP A 78 -9.89 5.14 1.83
CA TRP A 78 -8.88 5.64 2.75
C TRP A 78 -7.63 4.76 2.69
N ILE A 79 -6.46 5.37 2.81
CA ILE A 79 -5.21 4.62 3.00
C ILE A 79 -5.00 4.50 4.53
N PRO A 80 -5.23 3.33 5.14
CA PRO A 80 -5.08 3.18 6.57
C PRO A 80 -3.61 3.32 6.95
N VAL A 81 -3.35 4.19 7.91
CA VAL A 81 -2.04 4.33 8.54
C VAL A 81 -1.97 3.48 9.82
N PRO A 82 -0.79 2.97 10.19
CA PRO A 82 -0.60 2.32 11.48
C PRO A 82 -0.95 3.27 12.63
N ALA A 83 -1.77 2.78 13.56
CA ALA A 83 -2.15 3.46 14.79
C ALA A 83 -1.89 2.50 15.97
N PRO A 84 -1.81 3.00 17.22
CA PRO A 84 -1.72 2.14 18.39
C PRO A 84 -2.83 1.10 18.37
N ALA A 85 -2.45 -0.17 18.45
CA ALA A 85 -3.37 -1.27 18.63
C ALA A 85 -3.98 -1.12 20.03
N LYS A 86 -5.30 -0.89 20.07
CA LYS A 86 -6.09 -1.02 21.29
C LYS A 86 -6.31 -2.48 21.61
#